data_AF-A0A1I3NFN7-F1
#
_entry.id   AF-A0A1I3NFN7-F1
#
_cell.length_a   1.000
_cell.length_b   1.000
_cell.length_c   1.000
_cell.angle_alpha   90.00
_cell.angle_beta   90.00
_cell.angle_gamma   90.00
#
_symmetry.space_group_name_H-M   'P 1'
#
loop_
_entity.id
_entity.type
_entity.pdbx_description
1 polymer ?
#
loop_
_entity_poly.entity_id
_entity_poly.type
_entity_poly.pdbx_seq_one_letter_code
_entity_poly.pdbx_strand_id
1 'polypeptide(L)'
;MSNKITQLFNIKHPIIQAGMIWNSGWKLASAASNSGILGLIGAGSMYPDVLREHIQKCKKATDKPFGVNVPMLYPNIEEIMNIIVEEEVKIVFTSAGNPKTWTKWLQDKGITVVHVVSSVKFALKAQAAGVDAIVAEGFEAGGHNGRDETTTLTLIPMVREQLQIPLIAAGGIATGKAMLACMVLGADGVQVGSRFVASTESSAHQAFKQVVVDTKEGDTQLTLKELAPVRLVKNKFYQQLEALYKTSPTPEQLKELLGRARAKKGMFEGDLDDGELEIGQIAGLIHDIKPVAEIVKDMVAEFDVAKSNVGQL
;
A
#
# COMPACT_ATOMS: atom_id res chain seq x y z
N MET A 1 -21.95 -9.11 -12.36
CA MET A 1 -22.01 -7.64 -12.48
C MET A 1 -20.61 -7.12 -12.79
N SER A 2 -20.55 -6.20 -13.76
CA SER A 2 -19.58 -5.11 -13.87
C SER A 2 -18.92 -4.59 -12.59
N ASN A 3 -17.71 -4.99 -12.17
CA ASN A 3 -17.02 -4.28 -11.08
C ASN A 3 -16.16 -3.13 -11.66
N LYS A 4 -16.30 -1.90 -11.14
CA LYS A 4 -15.62 -0.71 -11.68
C LYS A 4 -14.10 -0.83 -11.70
N ILE A 5 -13.50 -1.39 -10.63
CA ILE A 5 -12.05 -1.58 -10.52
C ILE A 5 -11.55 -2.63 -11.52
N THR A 6 -12.29 -3.74 -11.68
CA THR A 6 -11.93 -4.77 -12.68
C THR A 6 -11.94 -4.22 -14.10
N GLN A 7 -12.90 -3.35 -14.43
CA GLN A 7 -12.98 -2.69 -15.75
C GLN A 7 -11.88 -1.65 -15.92
N LEU A 8 -11.66 -0.80 -14.91
CA LEU A 8 -10.68 0.28 -14.98
C LEU A 8 -9.26 -0.24 -15.25
N PHE A 9 -8.85 -1.31 -14.57
CA PHE A 9 -7.50 -1.86 -14.70
C PHE A 9 -7.40 -3.08 -15.61
N ASN A 10 -8.51 -3.56 -16.17
CA ASN A 10 -8.58 -4.81 -16.94
C ASN A 10 -8.00 -6.02 -16.18
N ILE A 11 -8.47 -6.21 -14.94
CA ILE A 11 -8.05 -7.30 -14.04
C ILE A 11 -9.24 -8.20 -13.69
N LYS A 12 -8.98 -9.41 -13.18
CA LYS A 12 -10.02 -10.40 -12.88
C LYS A 12 -10.69 -10.16 -11.53
N HIS A 13 -9.91 -9.80 -10.52
CA HIS A 13 -10.40 -9.59 -9.16
C HIS A 13 -10.08 -8.15 -8.72
N PRO A 14 -10.99 -7.43 -8.04
CA PRO A 14 -10.80 -6.04 -7.62
C PRO A 14 -9.89 -5.92 -6.39
N ILE A 15 -8.73 -6.56 -6.46
CA ILE A 15 -7.69 -6.59 -5.44
C ILE A 15 -6.45 -5.94 -6.07
N ILE A 16 -5.79 -5.09 -5.30
CA ILE A 16 -4.55 -4.42 -5.67
C ILE A 16 -3.51 -4.82 -4.64
N GLN A 17 -2.38 -5.36 -5.08
CA GLN A 17 -1.20 -5.54 -4.24
C GLN A 17 -0.50 -4.18 -4.12
N ALA A 18 -0.34 -3.67 -2.89
CA ALA A 18 0.11 -2.30 -2.64
C ALA A 18 1.57 -2.06 -3.08
N GLY A 19 1.86 -0.90 -3.67
CA GLY A 19 3.25 -0.49 -3.89
C GLY A 19 3.91 -0.12 -2.57
N MET A 20 4.86 -0.92 -2.10
CA MET A 20 5.49 -0.80 -0.78
C MET A 20 7.00 -0.71 -0.96
N ILE A 21 7.62 0.27 -0.32
CA ILE A 21 9.09 0.39 -0.30
C ILE A 21 9.72 -0.90 0.21
N TRP A 22 10.83 -1.31 -0.40
CA TRP A 22 11.63 -2.50 -0.04
C TRP A 22 10.92 -3.87 -0.17
N ASN A 23 9.63 -3.90 -0.47
CA ASN A 23 8.82 -5.11 -0.56
C ASN A 23 8.37 -5.37 -2.00
N SER A 24 7.88 -4.33 -2.68
CA SER A 24 7.21 -4.44 -3.97
C SER A 24 8.16 -4.34 -5.16
N GLY A 25 9.04 -5.35 -5.27
CA GLY A 25 9.84 -5.60 -6.47
C GLY A 25 9.03 -6.23 -7.61
N TRP A 26 9.66 -6.41 -8.77
CA TRP A 26 9.00 -6.94 -9.98
C TRP A 26 8.45 -8.36 -9.79
N LYS A 27 9.09 -9.19 -8.94
CA LYS A 27 8.64 -10.55 -8.63
C LYS A 27 7.25 -10.54 -7.97
N LEU A 28 7.06 -9.69 -6.95
CA LEU A 28 5.79 -9.54 -6.26
C LEU A 28 4.72 -8.97 -7.19
N ALA A 29 5.05 -7.87 -7.90
CA ALA A 29 4.10 -7.22 -8.80
C ALA A 29 3.66 -8.15 -9.95
N SER A 30 4.59 -8.82 -10.63
CA SER A 30 4.26 -9.75 -11.72
C SER A 30 3.49 -10.98 -11.24
N ALA A 31 3.82 -11.54 -10.07
CA ALA A 31 3.09 -12.66 -9.49
C ALA A 31 1.64 -12.28 -9.11
N ALA A 32 1.44 -11.06 -8.60
CA ALA A 32 0.12 -10.50 -8.33
C ALA A 32 -0.68 -10.35 -9.64
N SER A 33 -0.09 -9.72 -10.65
CA SER A 33 -0.70 -9.56 -11.98
C SER A 33 -1.06 -10.90 -12.64
N ASN A 34 -0.17 -11.90 -12.56
CA ASN A 34 -0.43 -13.25 -13.06
C ASN A 34 -1.52 -13.99 -12.29
N SER A 35 -1.77 -13.62 -11.03
CA SER A 35 -2.84 -14.16 -10.19
C SER A 35 -4.20 -13.49 -10.46
N GLY A 36 -4.28 -12.57 -11.43
CA GLY A 36 -5.52 -11.93 -11.86
C GLY A 36 -5.91 -10.70 -11.03
N ILE A 37 -5.01 -10.19 -10.19
CA ILE A 37 -5.15 -8.94 -9.43
C ILE A 37 -4.24 -7.87 -10.04
N LEU A 38 -4.26 -6.62 -9.55
CA LEU A 38 -3.28 -5.62 -9.98
C LEU A 38 -2.03 -5.67 -9.10
N GLY A 39 -0.87 -5.95 -9.68
CA GLY A 39 0.43 -5.79 -9.02
C GLY A 39 1.00 -4.38 -9.15
N LEU A 40 1.61 -3.85 -8.09
CA LEU A 40 2.27 -2.54 -8.11
C LEU A 40 3.75 -2.66 -7.74
N ILE A 41 4.63 -2.11 -8.57
CA ILE A 41 6.03 -1.87 -8.20
C ILE A 41 6.10 -0.67 -7.26
N GLY A 42 6.86 -0.77 -6.16
CA GLY A 42 7.07 0.34 -5.22
C GLY A 42 8.31 1.17 -5.56
N ALA A 43 8.14 2.29 -6.27
CA ALA A 43 9.28 3.11 -6.73
C ALA A 43 9.99 3.86 -5.61
N GLY A 44 9.35 4.07 -4.45
CA GLY A 44 9.91 4.88 -3.35
C GLY A 44 11.24 4.41 -2.78
N SER A 45 11.62 3.14 -3.02
CA SER A 45 12.90 2.55 -2.60
C SER A 45 13.86 2.28 -3.76
N MET A 46 13.56 2.77 -4.97
CA MET A 46 14.32 2.46 -6.18
C MET A 46 14.97 3.71 -6.72
N TYR A 47 16.29 3.66 -6.92
CA TYR A 47 16.95 4.61 -7.80
C TYR A 47 16.39 4.50 -9.23
N PRO A 48 16.48 5.54 -10.06
CA PRO A 48 15.87 5.57 -11.39
C PRO A 48 16.22 4.34 -12.26
N ASP A 49 17.50 3.96 -12.34
CA ASP A 49 17.93 2.77 -13.10
C ASP A 49 17.35 1.47 -12.55
N VAL A 50 17.25 1.35 -11.23
CA VAL A 50 16.65 0.19 -10.56
C VAL A 50 15.15 0.11 -10.86
N LEU A 51 14.44 1.25 -10.87
CA LEU A 51 13.04 1.30 -11.26
C LEU A 51 12.86 0.82 -12.71
N ARG A 52 13.68 1.33 -13.63
CA ARG A 52 13.65 0.91 -15.04
C ARG A 52 13.86 -0.59 -15.17
N GLU A 53 14.87 -1.14 -14.51
CA GLU A 53 15.14 -2.58 -14.51
C GLU A 53 13.95 -3.39 -13.98
N HIS A 54 13.33 -2.94 -12.90
CA HIS A 54 12.16 -3.60 -12.32
C HIS A 54 10.96 -3.57 -13.27
N ILE A 55 10.69 -2.44 -13.94
CA ILE A 55 9.62 -2.35 -14.94
C ILE A 55 9.88 -3.32 -16.10
N GLN A 56 11.09 -3.34 -16.64
CA GLN A 56 11.46 -4.23 -17.75
C GLN A 56 11.38 -5.71 -17.36
N LYS A 57 11.82 -6.08 -16.16
CA LYS A 57 11.69 -7.45 -15.65
C LYS A 57 10.23 -7.82 -15.39
N CYS A 58 9.40 -6.89 -14.91
CA CYS A 58 7.97 -7.12 -14.73
C CYS A 58 7.27 -7.39 -16.06
N LYS A 59 7.52 -6.56 -17.09
CA LYS A 59 7.01 -6.79 -18.46
C LYS A 59 7.40 -8.15 -19.03
N LYS A 60 8.62 -8.63 -18.76
CA LYS A 60 9.08 -9.95 -19.20
C LYS A 60 8.42 -11.11 -18.44
N ALA A 61 7.92 -10.86 -17.23
CA ALA A 61 7.36 -11.87 -16.34
C ALA A 61 5.83 -11.97 -16.41
N THR A 62 5.16 -10.99 -17.03
CA THR A 62 3.70 -10.99 -17.17
C THR A 62 3.24 -10.19 -18.39
N ASP A 63 2.24 -10.73 -19.10
CA ASP A 63 1.46 -10.01 -20.10
C ASP A 63 0.19 -9.36 -19.51
N LYS A 64 0.02 -9.43 -18.18
CA LYS A 64 -1.13 -8.87 -17.46
C LYS A 64 -0.82 -7.44 -17.00
N PRO A 65 -1.85 -6.60 -16.79
CA PRO A 65 -1.65 -5.23 -16.30
C PRO A 65 -0.90 -5.19 -14.96
N PHE A 66 0.05 -4.28 -14.84
CA PHE A 66 0.70 -3.89 -13.60
C PHE A 66 0.84 -2.37 -13.56
N GLY A 67 1.12 -1.83 -12.37
CA GLY A 67 1.35 -0.40 -12.18
C GLY A 67 2.60 -0.10 -11.39
N VAL A 68 2.85 1.20 -11.20
CA VAL A 68 3.95 1.71 -10.36
C VAL A 68 3.36 2.66 -9.33
N ASN A 69 3.71 2.45 -8.06
CA ASN A 69 3.44 3.40 -6.98
C ASN A 69 4.61 4.38 -6.84
N VAL A 70 4.29 5.68 -6.83
CA VAL A 70 5.24 6.78 -6.73
C VAL A 70 4.85 7.69 -5.55
N PRO A 71 5.61 7.67 -4.43
CA PRO A 71 5.47 8.69 -3.41
C PRO A 71 5.94 10.03 -3.97
N MET A 72 5.11 11.07 -3.90
CA MET A 72 5.36 12.34 -4.56
C MET A 72 6.48 13.17 -3.92
N LEU A 73 6.94 12.78 -2.73
CA LEU A 73 8.11 13.36 -2.06
C LEU A 73 9.44 12.75 -2.54
N TYR A 74 9.42 11.87 -3.54
CA TYR A 74 10.64 11.27 -4.08
C TYR A 74 11.59 12.34 -4.66
N PRO A 75 12.88 12.37 -4.28
CA PRO A 75 13.79 13.46 -4.65
C PRO A 75 13.98 13.68 -6.17
N ASN A 76 13.98 12.60 -6.95
CA ASN A 76 14.18 12.62 -8.42
C ASN A 76 12.88 12.30 -9.16
N ILE A 77 11.76 12.92 -8.73
CA ILE A 77 10.42 12.55 -9.22
C ILE A 77 10.27 12.71 -10.74
N GLU A 78 10.81 13.76 -11.33
CA GLU A 78 10.71 13.99 -12.78
C GLU A 78 11.35 12.86 -13.58
N GLU A 79 12.51 12.38 -13.13
CA GLU A 79 13.26 11.31 -13.78
C GLU A 79 12.48 9.99 -13.76
N ILE A 80 11.93 9.60 -12.59
CA ILE A 80 11.14 8.36 -12.50
C ILE A 80 9.81 8.47 -13.27
N MET A 81 9.19 9.66 -13.35
CA MET A 81 7.98 9.87 -14.16
C MET A 81 8.28 9.71 -15.65
N ASN A 82 9.42 10.23 -16.12
CA ASN A 82 9.87 10.02 -17.50
C ASN A 82 10.14 8.55 -17.78
N ILE A 83 10.82 7.83 -16.88
CA ILE A 83 11.05 6.38 -17.00
C ILE A 83 9.73 5.62 -17.13
N ILE A 84 8.74 5.92 -16.29
CA ILE A 84 7.41 5.28 -16.32
C ILE A 84 6.75 5.46 -17.70
N VAL A 85 6.85 6.66 -18.27
CA VAL A 85 6.31 6.98 -19.60
C VAL A 85 7.07 6.28 -20.72
N GLU A 86 8.40 6.37 -20.71
CA GLU A 86 9.26 5.73 -21.72
C GLU A 86 9.11 4.21 -21.72
N GLU A 87 8.97 3.63 -20.53
CA GLU A 87 8.66 2.22 -20.34
C GLU A 87 7.15 1.94 -20.46
N GLU A 88 6.34 2.85 -21.00
CA GLU A 88 4.93 2.65 -21.37
C GLU A 88 4.05 2.03 -20.27
N VAL A 89 4.35 2.30 -19.00
CA VAL A 89 3.53 1.85 -17.87
C VAL A 89 2.16 2.50 -17.98
N LYS A 90 1.08 1.71 -17.88
CA LYS A 90 -0.28 2.18 -18.10
C LYS A 90 -1.01 2.64 -16.85
N ILE A 91 -0.50 2.31 -15.66
CA ILE A 91 -1.18 2.57 -14.38
C ILE A 91 -0.16 3.13 -13.37
N VAL A 92 -0.45 4.30 -12.81
CA VAL A 92 0.38 4.94 -11.79
C VAL A 92 -0.46 5.25 -10.55
N PHE A 93 0.03 4.79 -9.40
CA PHE A 93 -0.50 5.15 -8.10
C PHE A 93 0.39 6.23 -7.51
N THR A 94 -0.16 7.36 -7.08
CA THR A 94 0.57 8.43 -6.41
C THR A 94 0.15 8.53 -4.95
N SER A 95 1.08 8.88 -4.07
CA SER A 95 0.82 9.10 -2.64
C SER A 95 1.64 10.28 -2.11
N ALA A 96 1.36 10.73 -0.89
CA ALA A 96 2.15 11.74 -0.17
C ALA A 96 2.47 13.00 -0.99
N GLY A 97 1.46 13.72 -1.48
CA GLY A 97 1.68 14.97 -2.21
C GLY A 97 0.43 15.56 -2.82
N ASN A 98 0.61 16.53 -3.72
CA ASN A 98 -0.49 17.19 -4.41
C ASN A 98 -0.82 16.48 -5.74
N PRO A 99 -1.98 15.81 -5.88
CA PRO A 99 -2.30 15.05 -7.10
C PRO A 99 -2.32 15.92 -8.37
N LYS A 100 -2.55 17.23 -8.26
CA LYS A 100 -2.60 18.13 -9.43
C LYS A 100 -1.29 18.22 -10.20
N THR A 101 -0.16 17.95 -9.56
CA THR A 101 1.16 18.15 -10.19
C THR A 101 1.38 17.23 -11.39
N TRP A 102 0.97 15.96 -11.29
CA TRP A 102 1.30 14.94 -12.29
C TRP A 102 0.10 14.30 -12.98
N THR A 103 -1.11 14.41 -12.40
CA THR A 103 -2.30 13.68 -12.91
C THR A 103 -2.55 13.96 -14.38
N LYS A 104 -2.72 15.24 -14.77
CA LYS A 104 -3.00 15.60 -16.17
C LYS A 104 -1.85 15.21 -17.10
N TRP A 105 -0.61 15.43 -16.67
CA TRP A 105 0.58 15.12 -17.48
C TRP A 105 0.73 13.62 -17.76
N LEU A 106 0.36 12.76 -16.80
CA LEU A 106 0.31 11.30 -16.96
C LEU A 106 -0.86 10.88 -17.85
N GLN A 107 -2.06 11.42 -17.62
CA GLN A 107 -3.25 11.13 -18.43
C GLN A 107 -3.10 11.52 -19.89
N ASP A 108 -2.42 12.63 -20.18
CA ASP A 108 -2.08 13.05 -21.55
C ASP A 108 -1.19 12.06 -22.30
N LYS A 109 -0.60 11.10 -21.59
CA LYS A 109 0.22 10.01 -22.12
C LYS A 109 -0.49 8.66 -22.06
N GLY A 110 -1.79 8.66 -21.80
CA GLY A 110 -2.63 7.47 -21.72
C GLY A 110 -2.41 6.63 -20.46
N ILE A 111 -1.93 7.25 -19.37
CA ILE A 111 -1.71 6.58 -18.08
C ILE A 111 -2.91 6.82 -17.17
N THR A 112 -3.48 5.74 -16.63
CA THR A 112 -4.48 5.80 -15.57
C THR A 112 -3.82 6.18 -14.25
N VAL A 113 -4.37 7.20 -13.57
CA VAL A 113 -3.81 7.76 -12.34
C VAL A 113 -4.72 7.48 -11.16
N VAL A 114 -4.17 6.85 -10.13
CA VAL A 114 -4.83 6.62 -8.84
C VAL A 114 -4.10 7.41 -7.76
N HIS A 115 -4.81 8.01 -6.82
CA HIS A 115 -4.18 8.73 -5.71
C HIS A 115 -4.60 8.21 -4.34
N VAL A 116 -3.64 8.04 -3.44
CA VAL A 116 -3.87 7.61 -2.05
C VAL A 116 -4.20 8.81 -1.17
N VAL A 117 -5.27 8.70 -0.38
CA VAL A 117 -5.75 9.74 0.54
C VAL A 117 -6.15 9.13 1.88
N SER A 118 -6.15 9.96 2.93
CA SER A 118 -6.49 9.54 4.30
C SER A 118 -7.66 10.30 4.92
N SER A 119 -8.37 11.13 4.14
CA SER A 119 -9.55 11.88 4.61
C SER A 119 -10.45 12.31 3.47
N VAL A 120 -11.72 12.62 3.78
CA VAL A 120 -12.71 13.13 2.81
C VAL A 120 -12.22 14.40 2.11
N LYS A 121 -11.58 15.30 2.85
CA LYS A 121 -11.01 16.55 2.31
C LYS A 121 -9.98 16.26 1.21
N PHE A 122 -9.09 15.30 1.42
CA PHE A 122 -8.09 14.94 0.42
C PHE A 122 -8.70 14.13 -0.73
N ALA A 123 -9.70 13.28 -0.46
CA ALA A 123 -10.44 12.57 -1.50
C ALA A 123 -11.09 13.55 -2.50
N LEU A 124 -11.79 14.56 -2.00
CA LEU A 124 -12.41 15.60 -2.84
C LEU A 124 -11.38 16.40 -3.64
N LYS A 125 -10.21 16.70 -3.04
CA LYS A 125 -9.11 17.36 -3.75
C LYS A 125 -8.52 16.50 -4.87
N ALA A 126 -8.37 15.19 -4.64
CA ALA A 126 -7.90 14.25 -5.65
C ALA A 126 -8.91 14.09 -6.79
N GLN A 127 -10.21 13.95 -6.47
CA GLN A 127 -11.27 13.95 -7.49
C GLN A 127 -11.26 15.25 -8.32
N ALA A 128 -11.14 16.40 -7.67
CA ALA A 128 -11.05 17.69 -8.36
C ALA A 128 -9.75 17.87 -9.18
N ALA A 129 -8.71 17.08 -8.89
CA ALA A 129 -7.50 17.00 -9.72
C ALA A 129 -7.68 16.09 -10.95
N GLY A 130 -8.79 15.36 -11.04
CA GLY A 130 -9.15 14.53 -12.18
C GLY A 130 -8.57 13.12 -12.16
N VAL A 131 -8.17 12.59 -10.98
CA VAL A 131 -7.66 11.21 -10.88
C VAL A 131 -8.75 10.20 -11.27
N ASP A 132 -8.34 9.06 -11.82
CA ASP A 132 -9.25 8.03 -12.33
C ASP A 132 -9.84 7.15 -11.22
N ALA A 133 -9.14 7.02 -10.09
CA ALA A 133 -9.64 6.37 -8.89
C ALA A 133 -8.90 6.90 -7.64
N ILE A 134 -9.44 6.57 -6.46
CA ILE A 134 -8.83 6.93 -5.18
C ILE A 134 -8.64 5.69 -4.32
N VAL A 135 -7.50 5.59 -3.66
CA VAL A 135 -7.30 4.70 -2.52
C VAL A 135 -7.55 5.50 -1.24
N ALA A 136 -8.52 5.09 -0.43
CA ALA A 136 -8.74 5.63 0.90
C ALA A 136 -8.11 4.69 1.93
N GLU A 137 -7.09 5.18 2.62
CA GLU A 137 -6.26 4.39 3.54
C GLU A 137 -6.54 4.74 5.00
N GLY A 138 -6.98 3.74 5.76
CA GLY A 138 -7.31 3.87 7.18
C GLY A 138 -6.10 3.75 8.12
N PHE A 139 -6.30 4.22 9.35
CA PHE A 139 -5.35 4.25 10.45
C PHE A 139 -4.60 2.93 10.73
N GLU A 140 -5.25 1.79 10.49
CA GLU A 140 -4.72 0.46 10.73
C GLU A 140 -3.68 0.01 9.69
N ALA A 141 -3.52 0.74 8.58
CA ALA A 141 -2.50 0.48 7.55
C ALA A 141 -1.08 0.59 8.12
N GLY A 142 -0.14 -0.14 7.52
CA GLY A 142 1.28 -0.08 7.85
C GLY A 142 1.99 1.04 7.11
N GLY A 143 3.10 1.52 7.65
CA GLY A 143 3.84 2.62 7.05
C GLY A 143 3.19 3.97 7.31
N HIS A 144 3.37 4.92 6.40
CA HIS A 144 2.98 6.32 6.61
C HIS A 144 1.46 6.53 6.50
N ASN A 145 0.84 7.08 7.55
CA ASN A 145 -0.62 7.23 7.64
C ASN A 145 -1.06 8.70 7.76
N GLY A 146 -2.37 8.90 7.58
CA GLY A 146 -3.02 10.20 7.82
C GLY A 146 -2.96 10.66 9.27
N ARG A 147 -2.84 11.98 9.46
CA ARG A 147 -2.82 12.62 10.79
C ARG A 147 -4.16 12.54 11.54
N ASP A 148 -5.26 12.35 10.83
CA ASP A 148 -6.60 12.35 11.42
C ASP A 148 -6.94 11.02 12.12
N GLU A 149 -6.12 9.98 11.95
CA GLU A 149 -6.29 8.66 12.57
C GLU A 149 -7.65 7.99 12.29
N THR A 150 -8.29 8.38 11.17
CA THR A 150 -9.56 7.79 10.72
C THR A 150 -9.35 6.33 10.32
N THR A 151 -10.10 5.42 10.93
CA THR A 151 -10.05 3.97 10.62
C THR A 151 -10.68 3.64 9.27
N THR A 152 -10.36 2.50 8.66
CA THR A 152 -10.99 2.06 7.40
C THR A 152 -12.51 1.96 7.54
N LEU A 153 -13.00 1.43 8.67
CA LEU A 153 -14.44 1.26 8.94
C LEU A 153 -15.22 2.59 8.81
N THR A 154 -14.62 3.69 9.27
CA THR A 154 -15.25 5.01 9.24
C THR A 154 -14.90 5.80 7.98
N LEU A 155 -13.67 5.69 7.48
CA LEU A 155 -13.19 6.46 6.34
C LEU A 155 -13.93 6.10 5.04
N ILE A 156 -14.10 4.80 4.77
CA ILE A 156 -14.69 4.33 3.50
C ILE A 156 -16.11 4.87 3.27
N PRO A 157 -17.08 4.72 4.19
CA PRO A 157 -18.42 5.24 3.96
C PRO A 157 -18.46 6.76 3.86
N MET A 158 -17.67 7.48 4.68
CA MET A 158 -17.59 8.95 4.62
C MET A 158 -17.03 9.45 3.28
N VAL A 159 -16.02 8.78 2.73
CA VAL A 159 -15.48 9.12 1.40
C VAL A 159 -16.49 8.76 0.31
N ARG A 160 -17.10 7.57 0.39
CA ARG A 160 -18.06 7.10 -0.62
C ARG A 160 -19.23 8.06 -0.81
N GLU A 161 -19.77 8.61 0.27
CA GLU A 161 -20.89 9.57 0.24
C GLU A 161 -20.61 10.78 -0.66
N GLN A 162 -19.35 11.22 -0.72
CA GLN A 162 -18.93 12.43 -1.41
C GLN A 162 -18.27 12.15 -2.78
N LEU A 163 -17.83 10.91 -3.01
CA LEU A 163 -17.08 10.55 -4.21
C LEU A 163 -17.99 10.09 -5.35
N GLN A 164 -17.55 10.28 -6.58
CA GLN A 164 -18.24 9.82 -7.80
C GLN A 164 -17.39 8.81 -8.59
N ILE A 165 -16.07 8.93 -8.52
CA ILE A 165 -15.12 8.00 -9.14
C ILE A 165 -14.96 6.70 -8.33
N PRO A 166 -14.30 5.67 -8.89
CA PRO A 166 -14.03 4.42 -8.18
C PRO A 166 -13.23 4.63 -6.88
N LEU A 167 -13.64 3.90 -5.84
CA LEU A 167 -13.05 3.94 -4.50
C LEU A 167 -12.39 2.60 -4.17
N ILE A 168 -11.14 2.63 -3.72
CA ILE A 168 -10.39 1.45 -3.27
C ILE A 168 -10.13 1.60 -1.78
N ALA A 169 -10.46 0.61 -0.96
CA ALA A 169 -10.16 0.62 0.46
C ALA A 169 -8.76 0.07 0.75
N ALA A 170 -8.00 0.70 1.66
CA ALA A 170 -6.71 0.23 2.14
C ALA A 170 -6.62 0.33 3.67
N GLY A 171 -5.82 -0.55 4.28
CA GLY A 171 -5.68 -0.66 5.74
C GLY A 171 -6.65 -1.68 6.35
N GLY A 172 -6.13 -2.65 7.11
CA GLY A 172 -6.95 -3.64 7.80
C GLY A 172 -7.37 -4.86 6.96
N ILE A 173 -6.89 -4.99 5.73
CA ILE A 173 -7.38 -6.01 4.78
C ILE A 173 -6.30 -7.08 4.57
N ALA A 174 -6.57 -8.30 5.02
CA ALA A 174 -5.73 -9.48 4.77
C ALA A 174 -6.51 -10.74 4.36
N THR A 175 -7.84 -10.68 4.40
CA THR A 175 -8.76 -11.81 4.20
C THR A 175 -9.89 -11.42 3.25
N GLY A 176 -10.57 -12.41 2.67
CA GLY A 176 -11.75 -12.19 1.83
C GLY A 176 -12.94 -11.61 2.59
N LYS A 177 -13.05 -11.91 3.90
CA LYS A 177 -14.07 -11.31 4.79
C LYS A 177 -13.86 -9.80 4.95
N ALA A 178 -12.62 -9.37 5.20
CA ALA A 178 -12.28 -7.95 5.31
C ALA A 178 -12.50 -7.22 3.97
N MET A 179 -12.20 -7.89 2.85
CA MET A 179 -12.52 -7.39 1.52
C MET A 179 -14.03 -7.16 1.34
N LEU A 180 -14.86 -8.14 1.70
CA LEU A 180 -16.32 -8.01 1.63
C LEU A 180 -16.82 -6.87 2.52
N ALA A 181 -16.32 -6.76 3.75
CA ALA A 181 -16.70 -5.68 4.66
C ALA A 181 -16.44 -4.29 4.04
N CYS A 182 -15.27 -4.08 3.44
CA CYS A 182 -14.94 -2.83 2.76
C CYS A 182 -15.86 -2.55 1.55
N MET A 183 -16.22 -3.59 0.80
CA MET A 183 -17.13 -3.44 -0.33
C MET A 183 -18.56 -3.11 0.13
N VAL A 184 -19.02 -3.68 1.24
CA VAL A 184 -20.30 -3.33 1.86
C VAL A 184 -20.31 -1.87 2.34
N LEU A 185 -19.18 -1.37 2.85
CA LEU A 185 -19.00 0.04 3.21
C LEU A 185 -18.98 1.00 2.01
N GLY A 186 -18.92 0.47 0.78
CA GLY A 186 -19.02 1.24 -0.45
C GLY A 186 -17.74 1.32 -1.29
N ALA A 187 -16.68 0.58 -0.94
CA ALA A 187 -15.53 0.46 -1.81
C ALA A 187 -15.84 -0.40 -3.05
N ASP A 188 -15.28 -0.01 -4.19
CA ASP A 188 -15.36 -0.76 -5.45
C ASP A 188 -14.26 -1.85 -5.55
N GLY A 189 -13.25 -1.81 -4.67
CA GLY A 189 -12.17 -2.79 -4.57
C GLY A 189 -11.28 -2.56 -3.35
N VAL A 190 -10.21 -3.34 -3.22
CA VAL A 190 -9.30 -3.26 -2.05
C VAL A 190 -7.84 -3.23 -2.46
N GLN A 191 -7.04 -2.47 -1.71
CA GLN A 191 -5.58 -2.48 -1.77
C GLN A 191 -5.03 -3.15 -0.50
N VAL A 192 -4.12 -4.09 -0.70
CA VAL A 192 -3.62 -5.00 0.33
C VAL A 192 -2.10 -4.87 0.43
N GLY A 193 -1.62 -4.52 1.63
CA GLY A 193 -0.19 -4.37 1.93
C GLY A 193 0.36 -5.56 2.70
N SER A 194 0.20 -5.57 4.02
CA SER A 194 0.83 -6.51 4.96
C SER A 194 0.68 -7.99 4.59
N ARG A 195 -0.48 -8.43 4.09
CA ARG A 195 -0.69 -9.82 3.64
C ARG A 195 0.26 -10.22 2.50
N PHE A 196 0.58 -9.30 1.60
CA PHE A 196 1.51 -9.53 0.50
C PHE A 196 2.98 -9.31 0.88
N VAL A 197 3.28 -8.65 2.00
CA VAL A 197 4.64 -8.65 2.58
C VAL A 197 5.05 -10.08 2.95
N ALA A 198 4.15 -10.82 3.63
CA ALA A 198 4.30 -12.23 3.96
C ALA A 198 4.01 -13.15 2.76
N SER A 199 4.64 -12.85 1.62
CA SER A 199 4.64 -13.69 0.43
C SER A 199 6.04 -14.15 0.05
N THR A 200 6.15 -15.25 -0.69
CA THR A 200 7.46 -15.74 -1.16
C THR A 200 8.13 -14.78 -2.14
N GLU A 201 7.35 -14.03 -2.91
CA GLU A 201 7.77 -13.15 -4.00
C GLU A 201 8.12 -11.72 -3.53
N SER A 202 7.68 -11.34 -2.32
CA SER A 202 8.08 -10.09 -1.69
C SER A 202 9.61 -9.97 -1.59
N SER A 203 10.12 -8.77 -1.84
CA SER A 203 11.56 -8.46 -1.77
C SER A 203 12.07 -8.18 -0.36
N ALA A 204 11.18 -8.17 0.64
CA ALA A 204 11.57 -8.05 2.04
C ALA A 204 12.54 -9.15 2.47
N HIS A 205 13.38 -8.83 3.45
CA HIS A 205 14.23 -9.79 4.11
C HIS A 205 13.40 -10.91 4.76
N GLN A 206 13.87 -12.15 4.70
CA GLN A 206 13.14 -13.30 5.25
C GLN A 206 12.84 -13.13 6.75
N ALA A 207 13.78 -12.56 7.51
CA ALA A 207 13.60 -12.26 8.93
C ALA A 207 12.44 -11.27 9.17
N PHE A 208 12.29 -10.24 8.34
CA PHE A 208 11.18 -9.30 8.47
C PHE A 208 9.84 -9.97 8.11
N LYS A 209 9.79 -10.82 7.08
CA LYS A 209 8.58 -11.60 6.78
C LYS A 209 8.16 -12.48 7.96
N GLN A 210 9.12 -13.05 8.67
CA GLN A 210 8.85 -13.83 9.88
C GLN A 210 8.29 -12.95 11.01
N VAL A 211 8.83 -11.75 11.20
CA VAL A 211 8.23 -10.77 12.13
C VAL A 211 6.76 -10.49 11.78
N VAL A 212 6.41 -10.35 10.50
CA VAL A 212 5.01 -10.14 10.09
C VAL A 212 4.10 -11.29 10.54
N VAL A 213 4.57 -12.53 10.43
CA VAL A 213 3.83 -13.74 10.86
C VAL A 213 3.72 -13.84 12.39
N ASP A 214 4.78 -13.42 13.08
CA ASP A 214 4.85 -13.53 14.54
C ASP A 214 4.12 -12.39 15.25
N THR A 215 3.95 -11.25 14.60
CA THR A 215 3.24 -10.05 15.11
C THR A 215 1.82 -10.41 15.56
N LYS A 216 1.43 -9.97 16.76
CA LYS A 216 0.09 -10.18 17.35
C LYS A 216 -0.71 -8.88 17.42
N GLU A 217 -1.95 -9.02 17.90
CA GLU A 217 -2.77 -7.87 18.27
C GLU A 217 -2.03 -7.00 19.30
N GLY A 218 -2.05 -5.68 19.10
CA GLY A 218 -1.35 -4.73 19.96
C GLY A 218 0.15 -4.53 19.68
N ASP A 219 0.78 -5.34 18.82
CA ASP A 219 2.24 -5.28 18.57
C ASP A 219 2.69 -4.17 17.60
N THR A 220 1.75 -3.42 17.00
CA THR A 220 2.07 -2.25 16.16
C THR A 220 1.55 -0.96 16.77
N GLN A 221 2.25 0.15 16.51
CA GLN A 221 1.89 1.47 17.00
C GLN A 221 2.04 2.52 15.89
N LEU A 222 1.09 3.46 15.82
CA LEU A 222 1.29 4.69 15.04
C LEU A 222 2.10 5.67 15.90
N THR A 223 3.29 6.05 15.42
CA THR A 223 4.27 6.88 16.13
C THR A 223 4.85 7.97 15.21
N LEU A 224 5.83 8.75 15.68
CA LEU A 224 6.51 9.83 14.93
C LEU A 224 5.56 10.88 14.35
N LYS A 225 4.43 11.11 15.03
CA LYS A 225 3.33 11.96 14.54
C LYS A 225 3.77 13.42 14.33
N GLU A 226 4.77 13.88 15.06
CA GLU A 226 5.39 15.20 14.94
C GLU A 226 6.16 15.37 13.63
N LEU A 227 6.69 14.28 13.07
CA LEU A 227 7.40 14.26 11.79
C LEU A 227 6.42 13.90 10.67
N ALA A 228 6.15 12.60 10.54
CA ALA A 228 5.19 12.02 9.63
C ALA A 228 4.67 10.74 10.32
N PRO A 229 3.37 10.63 10.61
CA PRO A 229 2.83 9.46 11.30
C PRO A 229 3.19 8.18 10.55
N VAL A 230 3.81 7.23 11.23
CA VAL A 230 4.20 5.93 10.66
C VAL A 230 3.81 4.80 11.61
N ARG A 231 3.20 3.74 11.06
CA ARG A 231 2.85 2.53 11.81
C ARG A 231 3.93 1.47 11.62
N LEU A 232 4.47 1.02 12.75
CA LEU A 232 5.54 0.03 12.82
C LEU A 232 5.36 -0.94 13.99
N VAL A 233 6.08 -2.06 13.95
CA VAL A 233 6.17 -3.05 15.04
C VAL A 233 6.89 -2.45 16.25
N LYS A 234 6.45 -2.81 17.47
CA LYS A 234 7.03 -2.38 18.75
C LYS A 234 8.38 -3.04 19.08
N ASN A 235 9.35 -2.95 18.18
CA ASN A 235 10.72 -3.46 18.35
C ASN A 235 11.60 -2.56 19.23
N LYS A 236 12.90 -2.85 19.32
CA LYS A 236 13.86 -2.08 20.14
C LYS A 236 13.92 -0.60 19.72
N PHE A 237 13.93 -0.29 18.42
CA PHE A 237 13.84 1.10 17.94
C PHE A 237 12.57 1.81 18.45
N TYR A 238 11.41 1.16 18.39
CA TYR A 238 10.20 1.71 18.99
C TYR A 238 10.34 1.99 20.49
N GLN A 239 10.97 1.08 21.26
CA GLN A 239 11.20 1.31 22.69
C GLN A 239 12.13 2.50 22.95
N GLN A 240 13.09 2.76 22.06
CA GLN A 240 13.93 3.98 22.12
C GLN A 240 13.09 5.24 21.86
N LEU A 241 12.17 5.21 20.89
CA LEU A 241 11.23 6.30 20.66
C LEU A 241 10.35 6.55 21.88
N GLU A 242 9.77 5.51 22.48
CA GLU A 242 8.95 5.63 23.69
C GLU A 242 9.74 6.21 24.88
N ALA A 243 11.00 5.81 25.03
CA ALA A 243 11.88 6.39 26.04
C ALA A 243 12.16 7.87 25.78
N LEU A 244 12.39 8.26 24.52
CA LEU A 244 12.61 9.65 24.13
C LEU A 244 11.34 10.49 24.31
N TYR A 245 10.15 9.96 24.00
CA TYR A 245 8.88 10.65 24.21
C TYR A 245 8.64 11.06 25.68
N LYS A 246 9.14 10.28 26.65
CA LYS A 246 9.06 10.61 28.08
C LYS A 246 9.83 11.88 28.46
N THR A 247 10.72 12.37 27.60
CA THR A 247 11.46 13.61 27.83
C THR A 247 10.88 14.81 27.09
N SER A 248 9.69 14.68 26.49
CA SER A 248 9.05 15.72 25.66
C SER A 248 9.99 16.27 24.56
N PRO A 249 10.43 15.40 23.64
CA PRO A 249 11.50 15.72 22.70
C PRO A 249 11.06 16.75 21.66
N THR A 250 12.02 17.49 21.12
CA THR A 250 11.78 18.33 19.94
C THR A 250 11.72 17.48 18.65
N PRO A 251 11.11 17.99 17.56
CA PRO A 251 11.16 17.34 16.26
C PRO A 251 12.59 17.05 15.77
N GLU A 252 13.58 17.87 16.13
CA GLU A 252 14.99 17.68 15.78
C GLU A 252 15.58 16.45 16.47
N GLN A 253 15.29 16.25 17.75
CA GLN A 253 15.73 15.07 18.49
C GLN A 253 15.08 13.79 17.95
N LEU A 254 13.80 13.86 17.57
CA LEU A 254 13.11 12.74 16.89
C LEU A 254 13.76 12.41 15.54
N LYS A 255 14.13 13.43 14.74
CA LYS A 255 14.85 13.23 13.45
C LYS A 255 16.23 12.62 13.65
N GLU A 256 16.94 13.06 14.68
CA GLU A 256 18.26 12.53 15.03
C GLU A 256 18.17 11.04 15.39
N LEU A 257 17.21 10.65 16.24
CA LEU A 257 16.99 9.25 16.59
C LEU A 257 16.50 8.41 15.41
N LEU A 258 15.56 8.93 14.60
CA LEU A 258 15.08 8.26 13.39
C LEU A 258 16.24 7.98 12.42
N GLY A 259 17.13 8.96 12.23
CA GLY A 259 18.28 8.84 11.34
C GLY A 259 17.88 8.77 9.87
N ARG A 260 18.61 7.99 9.07
CA ARG A 260 18.37 7.82 7.63
C ARG A 260 18.21 6.36 7.27
N ALA A 261 17.34 6.08 6.29
CA ALA A 261 17.15 4.76 5.67
C ALA A 261 16.82 3.62 6.65
N ARG A 262 16.19 3.92 7.79
CA ARG A 262 15.86 2.92 8.82
C ARG A 262 14.86 1.87 8.34
N ALA A 263 13.92 2.26 7.48
CA ALA A 263 13.02 1.34 6.78
C ALA A 263 13.77 0.31 5.91
N LYS A 264 14.85 0.72 5.22
CA LYS A 264 15.72 -0.19 4.46
C LYS A 264 16.44 -1.15 5.39
N LYS A 265 17.06 -0.61 6.45
CA LYS A 265 17.81 -1.36 7.46
C LYS A 265 16.96 -2.48 8.07
N GLY A 266 15.70 -2.17 8.38
CA GLY A 266 14.74 -3.15 8.91
C GLY A 266 14.20 -4.12 7.85
N MET A 267 13.42 -3.59 6.91
CA MET A 267 12.61 -4.43 6.02
C MET A 267 13.42 -5.12 4.92
N PHE A 268 14.51 -4.50 4.46
CA PHE A 268 15.32 -5.02 3.34
C PHE A 268 16.60 -5.73 3.81
N GLU A 269 17.28 -5.17 4.80
CA GLU A 269 18.57 -5.69 5.29
C GLU A 269 18.41 -6.64 6.49
N GLY A 270 17.22 -6.67 7.11
CA GLY A 270 16.87 -7.66 8.14
C GLY A 270 17.32 -7.32 9.56
N ASP A 271 17.71 -6.08 9.85
CA ASP A 271 17.97 -5.64 11.23
C ASP A 271 16.65 -5.39 11.96
N LEU A 272 16.22 -6.38 12.74
CA LEU A 272 14.93 -6.35 13.42
C LEU A 272 14.92 -5.47 14.68
N ASP A 273 16.09 -5.12 15.21
CA ASP A 273 16.23 -4.36 16.44
C ASP A 273 16.18 -2.86 16.16
N ASP A 274 17.05 -2.40 15.28
CA ASP A 274 17.20 -0.99 14.95
C ASP A 274 16.46 -0.62 13.65
N GLY A 275 15.86 -1.58 12.96
CA GLY A 275 15.04 -1.32 11.77
C GLY A 275 13.73 -0.61 12.08
N GLU A 276 13.22 0.13 11.10
CA GLU A 276 11.85 0.63 11.09
C GLU A 276 10.99 -0.41 10.39
N LEU A 277 10.26 -1.20 11.19
CA LEU A 277 9.53 -2.38 10.73
C LEU A 277 8.08 -2.01 10.42
N GLU A 278 7.84 -1.42 9.26
CA GLU A 278 6.53 -0.91 8.84
C GLU A 278 5.54 -2.05 8.52
N ILE A 279 4.48 -2.20 9.32
CA ILE A 279 3.43 -3.20 9.06
C ILE A 279 2.10 -2.77 9.70
N GLY A 280 0.98 -3.17 9.09
CA GLY A 280 -0.37 -2.84 9.56
C GLY A 280 -0.80 -3.69 10.73
N GLN A 281 -1.84 -3.25 11.46
CA GLN A 281 -2.42 -4.00 12.59
C GLN A 281 -2.91 -5.40 12.17
N ILE A 282 -3.32 -5.55 10.91
CA ILE A 282 -3.83 -6.81 10.37
C ILE A 282 -2.77 -7.93 10.33
N ALA A 283 -1.49 -7.63 10.58
CA ALA A 283 -0.44 -8.63 10.74
C ALA A 283 -0.80 -9.71 11.78
N GLY A 284 -1.58 -9.37 12.81
CA GLY A 284 -2.11 -10.34 13.78
C GLY A 284 -2.98 -11.46 13.21
N LEU A 285 -3.44 -11.36 11.94
CA LEU A 285 -4.18 -12.40 11.22
C LEU A 285 -3.35 -13.08 10.10
N ILE A 286 -2.05 -12.81 10.04
CA ILE A 286 -1.13 -13.39 9.07
C ILE A 286 -0.34 -14.48 9.79
N HIS A 287 -0.51 -15.73 9.39
CA HIS A 287 0.06 -16.89 10.12
C HIS A 287 1.03 -17.73 9.29
N ASP A 288 1.31 -17.29 8.07
CA ASP A 288 2.09 -18.04 7.11
C ASP A 288 2.78 -17.12 6.11
N ILE A 289 3.83 -17.63 5.46
CA ILE A 289 4.42 -17.04 4.26
C ILE A 289 4.03 -17.94 3.09
N LYS A 290 3.29 -17.39 2.13
CA LYS A 290 2.70 -18.16 1.02
C LYS A 290 3.03 -17.55 -0.34
N PRO A 291 2.98 -18.34 -1.43
CA PRO A 291 2.98 -17.79 -2.78
C PRO A 291 1.81 -16.80 -2.98
N VAL A 292 2.04 -15.76 -3.76
CA VAL A 292 1.01 -14.74 -4.07
C VAL A 292 -0.25 -15.35 -4.64
N ALA A 293 -0.10 -16.37 -5.51
CA ALA A 293 -1.23 -17.06 -6.12
C ALA A 293 -2.12 -17.77 -5.09
N GLU A 294 -1.54 -18.34 -4.03
CA GLU A 294 -2.31 -18.97 -2.95
C GLU A 294 -3.01 -17.92 -2.09
N ILE A 295 -2.34 -16.82 -1.76
CA ILE A 295 -2.94 -15.70 -1.01
C ILE A 295 -4.18 -15.17 -1.75
N VAL A 296 -4.07 -14.94 -3.06
CA VAL A 296 -5.19 -14.44 -3.87
C VAL A 296 -6.32 -15.47 -3.92
N LYS A 297 -6.00 -16.75 -4.12
CA LYS A 297 -6.98 -17.85 -4.12
C LYS A 297 -7.75 -17.92 -2.79
N ASP A 298 -7.03 -17.88 -1.68
CA ASP A 298 -7.60 -17.92 -0.32
C ASP A 298 -8.53 -16.71 -0.11
N MET A 299 -8.08 -15.49 -0.43
CA MET A 299 -8.89 -14.28 -0.30
C MET A 299 -10.17 -14.33 -1.14
N VAL A 300 -10.11 -14.81 -2.40
CA VAL A 300 -11.29 -14.90 -3.27
C VAL A 300 -12.27 -15.95 -2.74
N ALA A 301 -11.78 -17.12 -2.32
CA ALA A 301 -12.62 -18.17 -1.76
C ALA A 301 -13.32 -17.71 -0.47
N GLU A 302 -12.58 -17.07 0.44
CA GLU A 302 -13.13 -16.49 1.66
C GLU A 302 -14.18 -15.41 1.37
N PHE A 303 -13.95 -14.57 0.36
CA PHE A 303 -14.88 -13.53 -0.06
C PHE A 303 -16.21 -14.15 -0.54
N ASP A 304 -16.14 -15.17 -1.40
CA ASP A 304 -17.33 -15.82 -1.95
C ASP A 304 -18.15 -16.53 -0.85
N VAL A 305 -17.47 -17.21 0.08
CA VAL A 305 -18.12 -17.83 1.25
C VAL A 305 -18.77 -16.76 2.13
N ALA A 306 -18.05 -15.68 2.46
CA ALA A 306 -18.57 -14.60 3.29
C ALA A 306 -19.80 -13.93 2.64
N LYS A 307 -19.76 -13.73 1.33
CA LYS A 307 -20.87 -13.15 0.56
C LYS A 307 -22.09 -14.05 0.58
N SER A 308 -21.91 -15.36 0.43
CA SER A 308 -23.01 -16.32 0.56
C SER A 308 -23.64 -16.28 1.95
N ASN A 309 -22.82 -16.23 3.01
CA ASN A 309 -23.32 -16.20 4.38
C ASN A 309 -24.11 -14.91 4.69
N VAL A 310 -23.62 -13.75 4.25
CA VAL A 310 -24.33 -12.47 4.43
C VAL A 310 -25.65 -12.44 3.66
N GLY A 311 -25.71 -13.04 2.47
CA GLY A 311 -26.96 -13.12 1.69
C GLY A 311 -28.05 -14.00 2.31
N GLN A 312 -27.74 -14.71 3.40
CA GLN A 312 -28.68 -15.53 4.17
C GLN A 312 -29.17 -14.86 5.47
N LEU A 313 -28.65 -13.68 5.81
CA LEU A 313 -29.12 -12.85 6.94
C LEU A 313 -30.39 -12.10 6.57
#